data_AF-A0A257TDE5-F1
#
_entry.id   AF-A0A257TDE5-F1
#
_cell.length_a   1.000
_cell.length_b   1.000
_cell.length_c   1.000
_cell.angle_alpha   90.00
_cell.angle_beta   90.00
_cell.angle_gamma   90.00
#
_symmetry.space_group_name_H-M   'P 1'
#
loop_
_entity.id
_entity.type
_entity.pdbx_description
1 polymer ?
#
loop_
_entity_poly.entity_id
_entity_poly.type
_entity_poly.pdbx_seq_one_letter_code
_entity_poly.pdbx_strand_id
1 'polypeptide(L)'
;MSISRLISWIIALASAIAAFVIMNNLKSKVTGDQPDQSPLTSQEKTYVFITCFFSPLLAQAVYYYGWKKKLPVKAKSANNLGWVAILVLIVFWVGIGALVGALGG
;
A
#
# COMPACT_ATOMS: atom_id res chain seq x y z
N MET A 1 -5.96 -19.76 -18.39
CA MET A 1 -5.19 -18.70 -17.67
C MET A 1 -3.79 -19.24 -17.42
N SER A 2 -2.71 -18.51 -17.74
CA SER A 2 -1.34 -19.00 -17.46
C SER A 2 -1.07 -19.02 -15.96
N ILE A 3 -0.21 -19.94 -15.49
CA ILE A 3 0.18 -20.07 -14.08
C ILE A 3 0.74 -18.74 -13.54
N SER A 4 1.53 -18.03 -14.34
CA SER A 4 2.07 -16.70 -14.00
C SER A 4 0.99 -15.64 -13.75
N ARG A 5 -0.10 -15.66 -14.55
CA ARG A 5 -1.24 -14.76 -14.35
C ARG A 5 -1.97 -15.12 -13.06
N LEU A 6 -2.19 -16.40 -12.79
CA LEU A 6 -2.85 -16.86 -11.57
C LEU A 6 -2.09 -16.40 -10.31
N ILE A 7 -0.76 -16.59 -10.28
CA ILE A 7 0.09 -16.16 -9.16
C ILE A 7 0.00 -14.64 -8.95
N SER A 8 0.03 -13.87 -10.03
CA SER A 8 -0.08 -12.41 -9.95
C SER A 8 -1.40 -11.96 -9.31
N TRP A 9 -2.52 -12.59 -9.69
CA TRP A 9 -3.83 -12.31 -9.09
C TRP A 9 -3.90 -12.72 -7.61
N ILE A 10 -3.28 -13.85 -7.24
CA ILE A 10 -3.21 -14.28 -5.83
C ILE A 10 -2.45 -13.25 -4.98
N ILE A 11 -1.31 -12.74 -5.46
CA ILE A 11 -0.52 -11.71 -4.75
C ILE A 11 -1.31 -10.41 -4.62
N ALA A 12 -1.97 -9.97 -5.70
CA ALA A 12 -2.81 -8.78 -5.67
C ALA A 12 -3.97 -8.93 -4.66
N LEU A 13 -4.64 -10.09 -4.65
CA LEU A 13 -5.73 -10.37 -3.72
C LEU A 13 -5.24 -10.44 -2.27
N ALA A 14 -4.13 -11.15 -2.02
CA ALA A 14 -3.55 -11.27 -0.67
C ALA A 14 -3.14 -9.93 -0.09
N SER A 15 -2.53 -9.05 -0.91
CA SER A 15 -2.14 -7.71 -0.49
C SER A 15 -3.34 -6.80 -0.21
N ALA A 16 -4.41 -6.88 -1.01
CA ALA A 16 -5.65 -6.15 -0.76
C ALA A 16 -6.33 -6.61 0.55
N ILE A 17 -6.38 -7.93 0.79
CA ILE A 17 -6.90 -8.50 2.05
C ILE A 17 -6.06 -8.01 3.24
N ALA A 18 -4.73 -8.09 3.14
CA ALA A 18 -3.83 -7.62 4.19
C ALA A 18 -4.05 -6.12 4.48
N ALA A 19 -4.16 -5.28 3.45
CA ALA A 19 -4.46 -3.86 3.59
C ALA A 19 -5.79 -3.63 4.31
N PHE A 20 -6.83 -4.37 3.94
CA PHE A 20 -8.14 -4.29 4.58
C PHE A 20 -8.10 -4.70 6.06
N VAL A 21 -7.41 -5.79 6.38
CA VAL A 21 -7.25 -6.27 7.77
C VAL A 21 -6.50 -5.24 8.62
N ILE A 22 -5.38 -4.71 8.12
CA ILE A 22 -4.62 -3.65 8.81
C ILE A 22 -5.49 -2.40 9.01
N MET A 23 -6.22 -2.01 7.96
CA MET A 23 -7.12 -0.86 8.00
C MET A 23 -8.16 -1.02 9.10
N ASN A 24 -8.83 -2.17 9.15
CA ASN A 24 -9.88 -2.43 10.13
C ASN A 24 -9.32 -2.53 11.56
N ASN A 25 -8.19 -3.21 11.76
CA ASN A 25 -7.55 -3.37 13.06
C ASN A 25 -7.06 -2.05 13.67
N LEU A 26 -6.59 -1.11 12.86
CA LEU A 26 -6.17 0.20 13.36
C LEU A 26 -7.38 1.11 13.62
N LYS A 27 -8.41 1.00 12.79
CA LYS A 27 -9.65 1.76 12.94
C LYS A 27 -10.45 1.34 14.18
N SER A 28 -10.50 0.03 14.48
CA SER A 28 -11.25 -0.50 15.63
C SER A 28 -10.65 -0.12 16.99
N LYS A 29 -9.36 0.27 17.03
CA LYS A 29 -8.68 0.75 18.23
C LYS A 29 -9.05 2.18 18.62
N VAL A 30 -9.68 2.93 17.73
CA VAL A 30 -10.12 4.30 18.01
C VAL A 30 -11.46 4.23 18.75
N THR A 31 -11.43 4.48 20.06
CA THR A 31 -12.64 4.55 20.88
C THR A 31 -13.23 5.96 20.81
N GLY A 32 -14.52 6.05 20.48
CA GLY A 32 -15.28 7.30 20.49
C GLY A 32 -15.63 7.87 19.11
N ASP A 33 -16.41 8.95 19.16
CA ASP A 33 -16.95 9.58 17.96
C ASP A 33 -16.01 10.57 17.28
N GLN A 34 -15.02 11.07 18.01
CA GLN A 34 -14.07 12.03 17.47
C GLN A 34 -13.01 11.37 16.57
N PRO A 35 -12.58 12.03 15.49
CA PRO A 35 -11.50 11.55 14.64
C PRO A 35 -10.17 11.55 15.38
N ASP A 36 -9.42 10.45 15.30
CA ASP A 36 -8.06 10.36 15.82
C ASP A 36 -7.07 11.05 14.84
N GLN A 37 -6.32 12.01 15.37
CA GLN A 37 -5.34 12.82 14.64
C GLN A 37 -3.91 12.28 14.77
N SER A 38 -3.73 11.14 15.46
CA SER A 38 -2.41 10.56 15.68
C SER A 38 -1.77 10.13 14.35
N PRO A 39 -0.48 10.44 14.12
CA PRO A 39 0.23 10.01 12.92
C PRO A 39 0.43 8.48 12.91
N LEU A 40 0.77 7.92 11.74
CA LEU A 40 1.20 6.53 11.65
C LEU A 40 2.47 6.33 12.48
N THR A 41 2.51 5.28 13.31
CA THR A 41 3.75 4.85 13.97
C THR A 41 4.73 4.28 12.94
N SER A 42 6.01 4.17 13.29
CA SER A 42 7.03 3.60 12.39
C SER A 42 6.66 2.20 11.89
N GLN A 43 6.07 1.37 12.76
CA GLN A 43 5.64 0.03 12.41
C GLN A 43 4.43 0.05 11.45
N GLU A 44 3.45 0.92 11.69
CA GLU A 44 2.29 1.08 10.81
C GLU A 44 2.70 1.60 9.43
N LYS A 45 3.67 2.53 9.36
CA LYS A 45 4.25 3.01 8.10
C LYS A 45 4.88 1.87 7.30
N THR A 46 5.63 0.98 7.95
CA THR A 46 6.22 -0.19 7.29
C THR A 46 5.15 -1.10 6.69
N TYR A 47 4.09 -1.40 7.44
CA TYR A 47 3.00 -2.24 6.93
C TYR A 47 2.27 -1.61 5.75
N VAL A 48 1.94 -0.32 5.85
CA VAL A 48 1.29 0.43 4.76
C VAL A 48 2.19 0.50 3.53
N PHE A 49 3.49 0.70 3.71
CA PHE A 49 4.44 0.74 2.60
C PHE A 49 4.53 -0.61 1.89
N ILE A 50 4.66 -1.71 2.64
CA ILE A 50 4.76 -3.07 2.07
C ILE A 50 3.49 -3.42 1.28
N THR A 51 2.30 -3.17 1.83
CA THR A 51 1.05 -3.48 1.12
C THR A 51 0.88 -2.60 -0.12
N CYS A 52 1.23 -1.31 -0.05
CA CYS A 52 1.28 -0.43 -1.21
C CYS A 52 2.38 -0.81 -2.23
N PHE A 53 3.45 -1.49 -1.83
CA PHE A 53 4.45 -1.97 -2.78
C PHE A 53 3.92 -3.13 -3.64
N PHE A 54 3.10 -4.02 -3.08
CA PHE A 54 2.52 -5.14 -3.83
C PHE A 54 1.27 -4.77 -4.63
N SER A 55 0.45 -3.85 -4.13
CA SER A 55 -0.76 -3.39 -4.82
C SER A 55 -1.02 -1.90 -4.58
N PRO A 56 -0.18 -1.01 -5.15
CA PRO A 56 -0.19 0.41 -4.80
C PRO A 56 -1.55 1.06 -4.90
N LEU A 57 -2.25 0.90 -6.03
CA LEU A 57 -3.55 1.53 -6.25
C LEU A 57 -4.65 0.97 -5.33
N LEU A 58 -4.69 -0.36 -5.15
CA LEU A 58 -5.71 -1.02 -4.33
C LEU A 58 -5.48 -0.75 -2.83
N ALA A 59 -4.28 -0.98 -2.34
CA ALA A 59 -3.94 -0.75 -0.94
C ALA A 59 -4.09 0.74 -0.57
N GLN A 60 -3.62 1.65 -1.42
CA GLN A 60 -3.79 3.10 -1.21
C GLN A 60 -5.27 3.48 -1.12
N ALA A 61 -6.13 2.96 -2.01
CA ALA A 61 -7.56 3.21 -1.96
C ALA A 61 -8.20 2.66 -0.68
N VAL A 62 -7.85 1.42 -0.28
CA VAL A 62 -8.35 0.78 0.94
C VAL A 62 -8.01 1.62 2.18
N TYR A 63 -6.76 2.06 2.33
CA TYR A 63 -6.37 2.88 3.46
C TYR A 63 -7.00 4.28 3.40
N TYR A 64 -6.96 4.95 2.25
CA TYR A 64 -7.49 6.30 2.14
C TYR A 64 -8.98 6.34 2.45
N TYR A 65 -9.80 5.54 1.76
CA TYR A 65 -11.25 5.55 1.98
C TYR A 65 -11.65 4.89 3.32
N GLY A 66 -10.93 3.86 3.75
CA GLY A 66 -11.19 3.19 5.02
C GLY A 66 -10.94 4.08 6.24
N TRP A 67 -9.90 4.92 6.18
CA TRP A 67 -9.48 5.78 7.28
C TRP A 67 -9.94 7.23 7.19
N LYS A 68 -10.28 7.78 6.01
CA LYS A 68 -10.58 9.22 5.81
C LYS A 68 -11.54 9.83 6.84
N LYS A 69 -12.52 9.06 7.35
CA LYS A 69 -13.52 9.55 8.32
C LYS A 69 -13.07 9.52 9.79
N LYS A 70 -12.34 8.48 10.22
CA LYS A 70 -11.99 8.24 11.64
C LYS A 70 -10.51 8.48 11.95
N LEU A 71 -9.65 8.37 10.94
CA LEU A 71 -8.19 8.46 11.02
C LEU A 71 -7.64 9.33 9.86
N PRO A 72 -8.07 10.60 9.73
CA PRO A 72 -7.76 11.44 8.56
C PRO A 72 -6.25 11.67 8.35
N VAL A 73 -5.49 11.82 9.43
CA VAL A 73 -4.03 12.02 9.37
C VAL A 73 -3.32 10.76 8.88
N LYS A 74 -3.72 9.59 9.36
CA LYS A 74 -3.20 8.30 8.87
C LYS A 74 -3.60 8.04 7.42
N ALA A 75 -4.82 8.40 7.02
CA ALA A 75 -5.29 8.30 5.63
C ALA A 75 -4.42 9.13 4.66
N LYS A 76 -4.11 10.39 5.03
CA LYS A 76 -3.24 11.27 4.23
C LYS A 76 -1.81 10.71 4.18
N SER A 77 -1.30 10.23 5.31
CA SER A 77 0.04 9.63 5.39
C SER A 77 0.14 8.37 4.53
N ALA A 78 -0.86 7.49 4.58
CA ALA A 78 -0.93 6.29 3.75
C ALA A 78 -1.04 6.62 2.26
N ASN A 79 -1.79 7.66 1.90
CA ASN A 79 -1.85 8.14 0.52
C ASN A 79 -0.48 8.58 0.01
N ASN A 80 0.26 9.37 0.81
CA ASN A 80 1.61 9.80 0.46
C ASN A 80 2.57 8.61 0.34
N LEU A 81 2.53 7.66 1.28
CA LEU A 81 3.34 6.43 1.20
C LEU A 81 3.00 5.60 -0.04
N GLY A 82 1.73 5.54 -0.45
CA GLY A 82 1.32 4.90 -1.70
C GLY A 82 1.97 5.51 -2.92
N TRP A 83 2.01 6.85 -3.02
CA TRP A 83 2.70 7.55 -4.10
C TRP A 83 4.21 7.31 -4.10
N VAL A 84 4.84 7.28 -2.92
CA VAL A 84 6.26 6.93 -2.79
C VAL A 84 6.51 5.50 -3.26
N ALA A 85 5.67 4.54 -2.88
CA ALA A 85 5.79 3.15 -3.32
C ALA A 85 5.67 3.02 -4.84
N ILE A 86 4.72 3.73 -5.47
CA ILE A 86 4.57 3.78 -6.94
C ILE A 86 5.85 4.32 -7.58
N LEU A 87 6.39 5.43 -7.07
CA LEU A 87 7.61 6.03 -7.61
C LEU A 87 8.81 5.08 -7.51
N VAL A 88 8.96 4.39 -6.37
CA VAL A 88 10.00 3.38 -6.17
C VAL A 88 9.86 2.23 -7.16
N LEU A 89 8.64 1.72 -7.39
CA LEU A 89 8.39 0.66 -8.37
C LEU A 89 8.74 1.11 -9.80
N ILE A 90 8.35 2.33 -10.18
CA ILE A 90 8.67 2.89 -11.51
C ILE A 90 10.19 2.96 -11.69
N VAL A 91 10.90 3.54 -10.73
CA VAL A 91 12.38 3.65 -10.79
C VAL A 91 13.02 2.27 -10.85
N PHE A 92 12.54 1.31 -10.07
CA PHE A 92 13.04 -0.06 -10.08
C PHE A 92 12.85 -0.73 -11.46
N TRP A 93 11.66 -0.63 -12.05
CA TRP A 93 11.37 -1.20 -13.37
C TRP A 93 12.14 -0.53 -14.50
N VAL A 94 12.24 0.80 -14.48
CA VAL A 94 13.02 1.55 -15.47
C VAL A 94 14.51 1.22 -15.35
N GLY A 95 15.04 1.13 -14.12
CA GLY A 95 16.44 0.77 -13.86
C GLY A 95 16.77 -0.65 -14.32
N ILE A 96 15.90 -1.62 -14.03
CA ILE A 96 16.05 -2.99 -14.53
C ILE A 96 16.00 -3.02 -16.06
N GLY A 97 15.05 -2.32 -16.67
CA GLY A 97 14.95 -2.26 -18.13
C GLY A 97 16.21 -1.71 -18.78
N ALA A 98 16.78 -0.63 -18.21
CA ALA A 98 18.04 -0.06 -18.68
C ALA A 98 19.22 -1.02 -18.49
N LEU A 99 19.29 -1.73 -17.36
CA LEU A 99 20.34 -2.72 -17.09
C LEU A 99 20.27 -3.90 -18.07
N VAL A 100 19.07 -4.46 -18.28
CA VAL A 100 18.88 -5.58 -19.21
C VAL A 100 19.20 -5.17 -20.64
N GLY A 101 18.80 -3.95 -21.05
CA GLY A 101 19.15 -3.40 -22.35
C GLY A 101 20.66 -3.23 -22.55
N ALA A 102 21.39 -2.84 -21.50
CA ALA A 102 22.85 -2.69 -21.55
C ALA A 102 23.62 -4.03 -21.55
N LEU A 103 23.02 -5.11 -21.04
CA LEU A 103 23.64 -6.45 -20.95
C LEU A 103 23.25 -7.39 -22.09
N GLY A 104 22.18 -7.09 -22.83
CA GLY A 104 21.62 -7.94 -23.89
C GLY A 104 21.58 -7.30 -25.28
N GLY A 105 22.21 -6.13 -25.46
CA GLY A 105 22.43 -5.46 -26.74
C GLY A 105 23.83 -5.66 -27.27
#